data_AF-A0A077PZ84-F1
#
_entry.id   AF-A0A077PZ84-F1
#
_cell.length_a   1.000
_cell.length_b   1.000
_cell.length_c   1.000
_cell.angle_alpha   90.00
_cell.angle_beta   90.00
_cell.angle_gamma   90.00
#
_symmetry.space_group_name_H-M   'P 1'
#
loop_
_entity.id
_entity.type
_entity.pdbx_description
1 polymer ?
#
loop_
_entity_poly.entity_id
_entity_poly.type
_entity_poly.pdbx_seq_one_letter_code
_entity_poly.pdbx_strand_id
1 'polypeptide(L)'
;MTQLLAFQRKGDEVWSDQWPFKPGSVNDDAHKDYAPALKALLKKNAHNSDHELDIVNYLLGYFGTQRAPRTFTTPIDEFCAVQQGYLAQQPTLTYHRANIRIDQVSSLQKRIAARMGLGGELFKSKPDLSNLPFYLVEHRALLPIKPNSQFDEEQTPESVEKEENSQTDRNYLVIKKAGIGINLKQGQVIDLILYEGEKKTKPLTLRGQMVVKIEGDKFWLDVGNSAQLEHNLKRVIAAAEKQLFWQNSAVWMEDMNYRLAYDSDQVLNGQKLPDNQKRLTRTAQTPFPAMIDKGYEITLTKDGLGQASSDESEKLRAKVVSFDRIKGTLIIESQDHSKFKLAFPESEEAWRYSWHFSGGKYEKTDHFSFVISVVVNRNLIEKLPGVDPYKLEEWVKETILTEFPAHISMIIHWMDQDTFLNFGHTYQHWQNNGAPLGDAAYSILESLTLGKLPSSLKGIGTMRIATSAQRTEQLGDDEKKWDTKKIIQDELFYVPKENENK
;
A
#
# COMPACT_ATOMS: atom_id res chain seq x y z
N MET A 1 30.73 -34.28 -1.21
CA MET A 1 29.79 -34.59 -0.10
C MET A 1 29.48 -33.37 0.77
N THR A 2 30.48 -32.60 1.21
CA THR A 2 30.30 -31.39 2.05
C THR A 2 29.40 -30.32 1.43
N GLN A 3 29.42 -30.15 0.10
CA GLN A 3 28.52 -29.22 -0.60
C GLN A 3 27.08 -29.74 -0.72
N LEU A 4 26.88 -31.06 -0.76
CA LEU A 4 25.56 -31.67 -0.99
C LEU A 4 24.69 -31.73 0.28
N LEU A 5 25.30 -31.66 1.46
CA LEU A 5 24.57 -31.61 2.74
C LEU A 5 24.74 -30.26 3.44
N ALA A 6 25.19 -29.23 2.71
CA ALA A 6 25.26 -27.89 3.24
C ALA A 6 23.85 -27.31 3.43
N PHE A 7 23.63 -26.55 4.51
CA PHE A 7 22.38 -25.79 4.67
C PHE A 7 22.32 -24.56 3.76
N GLN A 8 23.48 -24.01 3.38
CA GLN A 8 23.60 -22.90 2.44
C GLN A 8 23.84 -23.44 1.03
N ARG A 9 22.77 -23.96 0.42
CA ARG A 9 22.80 -24.52 -0.94
C ARG A 9 22.67 -23.44 -2.00
N LYS A 10 23.25 -23.69 -3.18
CA LYS A 10 23.12 -22.86 -4.38
C LYS A 10 23.22 -23.73 -5.62
N GLY A 11 22.35 -23.49 -6.60
CA GLY A 11 22.34 -24.21 -7.88
C GLY A 11 21.76 -25.63 -7.76
N ASP A 12 21.73 -26.35 -8.86
CA ASP A 12 21.04 -27.64 -9.02
C ASP A 12 21.99 -28.79 -9.38
N GLU A 13 23.30 -28.59 -9.18
CA GLU A 13 24.31 -29.64 -9.34
C GLU A 13 24.22 -30.63 -8.18
N VAL A 14 23.80 -31.87 -8.48
CA VAL A 14 23.61 -32.93 -7.48
C VAL A 14 24.66 -34.04 -7.60
N TRP A 15 25.16 -34.27 -8.80
CA TRP A 15 26.24 -35.24 -9.05
C TRP A 15 27.44 -34.54 -9.67
N SER A 16 28.63 -35.10 -9.52
CA SER A 16 29.83 -34.54 -10.15
C SER A 16 29.82 -34.80 -11.66
N ASP A 17 30.19 -33.79 -12.44
CA ASP A 17 30.43 -33.88 -13.89
C ASP A 17 31.92 -34.03 -14.25
N GLN A 18 32.78 -34.31 -13.25
CA GLN A 18 34.22 -34.33 -13.42
C GLN A 18 34.66 -35.41 -14.42
N TRP A 19 35.42 -34.98 -15.43
CA TRP A 19 36.04 -35.89 -16.38
C TRP A 19 37.13 -36.75 -15.69
N PRO A 20 37.10 -38.08 -15.84
CA PRO A 20 37.97 -38.97 -15.07
C PRO A 20 39.44 -38.93 -15.50
N PHE A 21 39.76 -38.40 -16.69
CA PHE A 21 41.11 -38.37 -17.23
C PHE A 21 41.77 -37.01 -17.06
N LYS A 22 43.05 -37.01 -16.70
CA LYS A 22 43.87 -35.79 -16.63
C LYS A 22 44.16 -35.27 -18.05
N PRO A 23 44.11 -33.95 -18.28
CA PRO A 23 44.50 -33.37 -19.56
C PRO A 23 45.89 -33.83 -20.00
N GLY A 24 46.00 -34.33 -21.24
CA GLY A 24 47.26 -34.81 -21.82
C GLY A 24 47.71 -36.20 -21.34
N SER A 25 46.82 -36.97 -20.71
CA SER A 25 47.05 -38.40 -20.49
C SER A 25 46.68 -39.20 -21.75
N VAL A 26 47.33 -40.37 -21.95
CA VAL A 26 47.02 -41.28 -23.06
C VAL A 26 45.53 -41.64 -23.13
N ASN A 27 44.89 -41.75 -21.96
CA ASN A 27 43.46 -42.03 -21.88
C ASN A 27 42.61 -40.81 -22.31
N ASP A 28 43.02 -39.58 -21.98
CA ASP A 28 42.31 -38.37 -22.45
C ASP A 28 42.44 -38.22 -23.98
N ASP A 29 43.63 -38.51 -24.53
CA ASP A 29 43.89 -38.47 -25.97
C ASP A 29 43.06 -39.49 -26.75
N ALA A 30 42.88 -40.70 -26.20
CA ALA A 30 42.07 -41.76 -26.82
C ALA A 30 40.58 -41.38 -26.98
N HIS A 31 40.08 -40.47 -26.14
CA HIS A 31 38.68 -40.05 -26.11
C HIS A 31 38.46 -38.63 -26.64
N LYS A 32 39.51 -37.96 -27.14
CA LYS A 32 39.52 -36.52 -27.46
C LYS A 32 38.41 -36.09 -28.42
N ASP A 33 38.11 -36.90 -29.43
CA ASP A 33 37.16 -36.55 -30.50
C ASP A 33 35.71 -36.45 -29.99
N TYR A 34 35.35 -37.22 -28.97
CA TYR A 34 33.98 -37.26 -28.41
C TYR A 34 33.90 -36.82 -26.94
N ALA A 35 35.03 -36.55 -26.29
CA ALA A 35 35.09 -36.01 -24.94
C ALA A 35 34.25 -34.72 -24.75
N PRO A 36 34.19 -33.76 -25.71
CA PRO A 36 33.31 -32.59 -25.56
C PRO A 36 31.82 -32.97 -25.46
N ALA A 37 31.36 -33.91 -26.28
CA ALA A 37 29.97 -34.37 -26.28
C ALA A 37 29.64 -35.14 -24.99
N LEU A 38 30.55 -35.99 -24.51
CA LEU A 38 30.37 -36.70 -23.24
C LEU A 38 30.40 -35.76 -22.04
N LYS A 39 31.28 -34.76 -22.01
CA LYS A 39 31.30 -33.72 -20.96
C LYS A 39 29.99 -32.93 -20.93
N ALA A 40 29.42 -32.59 -22.08
CA ALA A 40 28.12 -31.93 -22.15
C ALA A 40 26.98 -32.82 -21.61
N LEU A 41 27.00 -34.12 -21.91
CA LEU A 41 26.03 -35.08 -21.38
C LEU A 41 26.18 -35.28 -19.87
N LEU A 42 27.42 -35.41 -19.37
CA LEU A 42 27.72 -35.49 -17.93
C LEU A 42 27.21 -34.25 -17.20
N LYS A 43 27.47 -33.06 -17.75
CA LYS A 43 26.98 -31.80 -17.19
C LYS A 43 25.44 -31.76 -17.14
N LYS A 44 24.76 -32.19 -18.21
CA LYS A 44 23.30 -32.27 -18.23
C LYS A 44 22.75 -33.22 -17.17
N ASN A 45 23.39 -34.38 -16.99
CA ASN A 45 22.96 -35.34 -15.98
C ASN A 45 23.24 -34.84 -14.56
N ALA A 46 24.36 -34.15 -14.34
CA ALA A 46 24.75 -33.60 -13.03
C ALA A 46 23.75 -32.57 -12.47
N HIS A 47 23.08 -31.82 -13.35
CA HIS A 47 22.10 -30.81 -12.98
C HIS A 47 20.71 -31.43 -12.94
N ASN A 48 20.16 -31.63 -11.74
CA ASN A 48 18.85 -32.25 -11.53
C ASN A 48 18.09 -31.52 -10.44
N SER A 49 17.26 -30.57 -10.86
CA SER A 49 16.49 -29.71 -9.96
C SER A 49 15.46 -30.49 -9.13
N ASP A 50 14.90 -31.59 -9.63
CA ASP A 50 13.93 -32.39 -8.85
C ASP A 50 14.62 -33.11 -7.69
N HIS A 51 15.76 -33.76 -7.94
CA HIS A 51 16.53 -34.42 -6.89
C HIS A 51 17.13 -33.42 -5.89
N GLU A 52 17.48 -32.22 -6.38
CA GLU A 52 17.89 -31.11 -5.52
C GLU A 52 16.80 -30.70 -4.52
N LEU A 53 15.55 -30.59 -4.98
CA LEU A 53 14.41 -30.27 -4.12
C LEU A 53 14.10 -31.37 -3.10
N ASP A 54 14.39 -32.63 -3.40
CA ASP A 54 14.27 -33.74 -2.45
C ASP A 54 15.31 -33.65 -1.34
N ILE A 55 16.56 -33.28 -1.68
CA ILE A 55 17.61 -33.02 -0.70
C ILE A 55 17.22 -31.84 0.19
N VAL A 56 16.72 -30.74 -0.39
CA VAL A 56 16.23 -29.59 0.37
C VAL A 56 15.10 -30.00 1.32
N ASN A 57 14.14 -30.80 0.85
CA ASN A 57 13.05 -31.30 1.69
C ASN A 57 13.56 -32.16 2.86
N TYR A 58 14.52 -33.05 2.60
CA TYR A 58 15.17 -33.85 3.64
C TYR A 58 15.85 -32.96 4.70
N LEU A 59 16.62 -31.95 4.27
CA LEU A 59 17.33 -31.05 5.18
C LEU A 59 16.38 -30.12 5.97
N LEU A 60 15.27 -29.69 5.37
CA LEU A 60 14.22 -28.96 6.09
C LEU A 60 13.56 -29.83 7.17
N GLY A 61 13.54 -31.14 6.98
CA GLY A 61 13.04 -32.12 7.95
C GLY A 61 13.76 -32.06 9.30
N TYR A 62 15.03 -31.66 9.33
CA TYR A 62 15.77 -31.45 10.59
C TYR A 62 15.17 -30.33 11.45
N PHE A 63 14.45 -29.39 10.84
CA PHE A 63 13.76 -28.30 11.52
C PHE A 63 12.26 -28.58 11.72
N GLY A 64 11.80 -29.81 11.47
CA GLY A 64 10.39 -30.18 11.58
C GLY A 64 9.50 -29.53 10.52
N THR A 65 10.08 -29.12 9.39
CA THR A 65 9.36 -28.46 8.30
C THR A 65 9.54 -29.23 6.99
N GLN A 66 8.54 -29.13 6.12
CA GLN A 66 8.61 -29.68 4.76
C GLN A 66 8.77 -28.57 3.72
N ARG A 67 9.29 -28.95 2.54
CA ARG A 67 9.30 -28.12 1.34
C ARG A 67 7.87 -27.73 0.93
N ALA A 68 7.72 -26.58 0.28
CA ALA A 68 6.44 -26.21 -0.33
C ALA A 68 6.00 -27.18 -1.45
N PRO A 69 4.68 -27.35 -1.66
CA PRO A 69 4.20 -27.98 -2.87
C PRO A 69 4.63 -27.14 -4.10
N ARG A 70 4.97 -27.82 -5.19
CA ARG A 70 5.31 -27.15 -6.45
C ARG A 70 4.06 -26.50 -7.02
N THR A 71 4.11 -25.19 -7.26
CA THR A 71 3.02 -24.44 -7.90
C THR A 71 3.15 -24.53 -9.43
N PHE A 72 2.04 -24.29 -10.13
CA PHE A 72 2.01 -24.29 -11.60
C PHE A 72 2.52 -22.98 -12.21
N THR A 73 2.77 -21.96 -11.38
CA THR A 73 3.02 -20.59 -11.81
C THR A 73 4.49 -20.20 -11.77
N THR A 74 5.27 -20.80 -10.87
CA THR A 74 6.65 -20.43 -10.63
C THR A 74 7.59 -21.28 -11.50
N PRO A 75 8.52 -20.67 -12.26
CA PRO A 75 9.59 -21.41 -12.94
C PRO A 75 10.39 -22.27 -11.95
N ILE A 76 10.84 -23.45 -12.39
CA ILE A 76 11.52 -24.41 -11.49
C ILE A 76 12.79 -23.83 -10.86
N ASP A 77 13.55 -23.04 -11.61
CA ASP A 77 14.79 -22.43 -11.14
C ASP A 77 14.52 -21.41 -10.02
N GLU A 78 13.48 -20.59 -10.19
CA GLU A 78 13.06 -19.62 -9.18
C GLU A 78 12.51 -20.32 -7.94
N PHE A 79 11.66 -21.34 -8.14
CA PHE A 79 11.13 -22.15 -7.04
C PHE A 79 12.25 -22.81 -6.23
N CYS A 80 13.24 -23.38 -6.91
CA CYS A 80 14.42 -23.99 -6.28
C CYS A 80 15.20 -22.95 -5.46
N ALA A 81 15.49 -21.78 -6.03
CA ALA A 81 16.19 -20.71 -5.33
C ALA A 81 15.44 -20.24 -4.06
N VAL A 82 14.10 -20.16 -4.11
CA VAL A 82 13.26 -19.84 -2.94
C VAL A 82 13.42 -20.91 -1.85
N GLN A 83 13.32 -22.20 -2.21
CA GLN A 83 13.42 -23.28 -1.22
C GLN A 83 14.84 -23.40 -0.64
N GLN A 84 15.88 -23.16 -1.45
CA GLN A 84 17.27 -23.09 -0.97
C GLN A 84 17.50 -21.90 -0.03
N GLY A 85 16.95 -20.73 -0.37
CA GLY A 85 16.98 -19.54 0.48
C GLY A 85 16.27 -19.76 1.81
N TYR A 86 15.13 -20.47 1.78
CA TYR A 86 14.39 -20.87 2.98
C TYR A 86 15.22 -21.78 3.89
N LEU A 87 15.83 -22.82 3.34
CA LEU A 87 16.71 -23.72 4.09
C LEU A 87 17.89 -22.97 4.72
N ALA A 88 18.54 -22.08 3.96
CA ALA A 88 19.71 -21.32 4.41
C ALA A 88 19.39 -20.35 5.55
N GLN A 89 18.17 -19.81 5.59
CA GLN A 89 17.72 -18.83 6.58
C GLN A 89 16.83 -19.44 7.68
N GLN A 90 16.60 -20.75 7.68
CA GLN A 90 15.59 -21.37 8.54
C GLN A 90 15.76 -21.05 10.05
N PRO A 91 16.97 -21.11 10.64
CA PRO A 91 17.14 -20.79 12.06
C PRO A 91 16.76 -19.35 12.41
N THR A 92 17.10 -18.39 11.55
CA THR A 92 16.81 -16.96 11.79
C THR A 92 15.33 -16.66 11.61
N LEU A 93 14.69 -17.29 10.63
CA LEU A 93 13.25 -17.16 10.38
C LEU A 93 12.42 -17.66 11.56
N THR A 94 12.82 -18.77 12.20
CA THR A 94 12.14 -19.30 13.38
C THR A 94 12.40 -18.46 14.64
N TYR A 95 13.62 -17.94 14.80
CA TYR A 95 13.97 -17.11 15.96
C TYR A 95 13.22 -15.77 15.95
N HIS A 96 13.00 -15.20 14.77
CA HIS A 96 12.33 -13.92 14.57
C HIS A 96 10.88 -14.06 14.08
N ARG A 97 10.18 -15.13 14.50
CA ARG A 97 8.83 -15.49 14.00
C ARG A 97 7.81 -14.35 14.04
N ALA A 98 7.88 -13.48 15.05
CA ALA A 98 6.96 -12.36 15.26
C ALA A 98 7.62 -10.98 15.01
N ASN A 99 8.86 -10.93 14.52
CA ASN A 99 9.58 -9.68 14.38
C ASN A 99 9.37 -9.08 12.99
N ILE A 100 8.60 -7.99 12.93
CA ILE A 100 8.56 -7.10 11.76
C ILE A 100 9.58 -5.99 12.02
N ARG A 101 10.76 -6.13 11.41
CA ARG A 101 11.79 -5.10 11.47
C ARG A 101 11.48 -4.01 10.45
N ILE A 102 11.64 -2.76 10.87
CA ILE A 102 11.70 -1.60 9.98
C ILE A 102 13.04 -1.69 9.24
N ASP A 103 13.06 -1.49 7.92
CA ASP A 103 14.23 -1.61 7.01
C ASP A 103 14.51 -2.97 6.35
N GLN A 104 13.84 -4.04 6.78
CA GLN A 104 14.08 -5.40 6.30
C GLN A 104 12.77 -6.10 5.94
N VAL A 105 12.86 -7.04 5.00
CA VAL A 105 11.76 -7.97 4.71
C VAL A 105 11.48 -8.79 5.97
N SER A 106 10.22 -8.78 6.42
CA SER A 106 9.78 -9.50 7.61
C SER A 106 10.08 -11.00 7.51
N SER A 107 10.52 -11.60 8.62
CA SER A 107 10.75 -13.05 8.69
C SER A 107 9.46 -13.83 8.43
N LEU A 108 8.30 -13.28 8.82
CA LEU A 108 7.00 -13.85 8.52
C LEU A 108 6.70 -13.83 7.02
N GLN A 109 7.01 -12.72 6.34
CA GLN A 109 6.83 -12.58 4.89
C GLN A 109 7.66 -13.63 4.13
N LYS A 110 8.93 -13.83 4.53
CA LYS A 110 9.78 -14.87 3.95
C LYS A 110 9.22 -16.27 4.18
N ARG A 111 8.73 -16.59 5.40
CA ARG A 111 8.12 -17.90 5.70
C ARG A 111 6.88 -18.17 4.85
N ILE A 112 5.99 -17.19 4.75
CA ILE A 112 4.79 -17.27 3.88
C ILE A 112 5.21 -17.50 2.42
N ALA A 113 6.15 -16.72 1.90
CA ALA A 113 6.64 -16.85 0.53
C ALA A 113 7.28 -18.22 0.27
N ALA A 114 8.07 -18.73 1.21
CA ALA A 114 8.64 -20.07 1.14
C ALA A 114 7.58 -21.16 1.10
N ARG A 115 6.51 -21.05 1.92
CA ARG A 115 5.39 -22.00 1.94
C ARG A 115 4.57 -22.00 0.67
N MET A 116 4.40 -20.83 0.07
CA MET A 116 3.72 -20.67 -1.21
C MET A 116 4.62 -21.05 -2.40
N GLY A 117 5.94 -21.09 -2.21
CA GLY A 117 6.90 -21.40 -3.28
C GLY A 117 7.07 -20.26 -4.29
N LEU A 118 7.04 -19.00 -3.84
CA LEU A 118 7.13 -17.82 -4.68
C LEU A 118 8.07 -16.77 -4.08
N GLY A 119 8.55 -15.83 -4.89
CA GLY A 119 9.23 -14.64 -4.38
C GLY A 119 10.73 -14.78 -4.16
N GLY A 120 11.49 -15.12 -5.20
CA GLY A 120 12.95 -15.24 -5.11
C GLY A 120 13.65 -13.98 -4.55
N GLU A 121 13.09 -12.79 -4.83
CA GLU A 121 13.62 -11.51 -4.35
C GLU A 121 13.73 -11.43 -2.82
N LEU A 122 12.76 -12.00 -2.10
CA LEU A 122 12.69 -11.95 -0.63
C LEU A 122 13.88 -12.64 0.05
N PHE A 123 14.53 -13.58 -0.63
CA PHE A 123 15.65 -14.37 -0.09
C PHE A 123 17.03 -13.83 -0.48
N LYS A 124 17.10 -12.78 -1.29
CA LYS A 124 18.36 -12.11 -1.61
C LYS A 124 18.93 -11.41 -0.36
N SER A 125 20.25 -11.21 -0.35
CA SER A 125 20.94 -10.53 0.75
C SER A 125 20.53 -9.06 0.87
N LYS A 126 20.23 -8.42 -0.26
CA LYS A 126 19.67 -7.06 -0.35
C LYS A 126 18.44 -7.12 -1.26
N PRO A 127 17.24 -7.34 -0.70
CA PRO A 127 16.02 -7.42 -1.47
C PRO A 127 15.61 -6.03 -1.98
N ASP A 128 15.14 -5.96 -3.20
CA ASP A 128 14.43 -4.78 -3.70
C ASP A 128 12.99 -4.76 -3.16
N LEU A 129 12.75 -3.92 -2.16
CA LEU A 129 11.43 -3.78 -1.55
C LEU A 129 10.35 -3.26 -2.52
N SER A 130 10.72 -2.67 -3.67
CA SER A 130 9.74 -2.19 -4.65
C SER A 130 9.16 -3.31 -5.52
N ASN A 131 9.80 -4.47 -5.57
CA ASN A 131 9.45 -5.57 -6.45
C ASN A 131 9.26 -6.89 -5.67
N LEU A 132 8.47 -6.83 -4.60
CA LEU A 132 8.13 -8.02 -3.81
C LEU A 132 6.90 -8.71 -4.41
N PRO A 133 6.77 -10.04 -4.26
CA PRO A 133 5.61 -10.78 -4.79
C PRO A 133 4.29 -10.42 -4.08
N PHE A 134 4.36 -9.99 -2.82
CA PHE A 134 3.27 -9.51 -2.00
C PHE A 134 3.85 -8.68 -0.85
N TYR A 135 3.02 -7.86 -0.21
CA TYR A 135 3.43 -7.00 0.90
C TYR A 135 2.66 -7.34 2.18
N LEU A 136 3.32 -7.20 3.33
CA LEU A 136 2.69 -7.28 4.65
C LEU A 136 2.76 -5.92 5.32
N VAL A 137 1.61 -5.43 5.77
CA VAL A 137 1.52 -4.19 6.54
C VAL A 137 0.78 -4.46 7.84
N GLU A 138 1.46 -4.26 8.96
CA GLU A 138 0.83 -4.21 10.27
C GLU A 138 0.13 -2.86 10.45
N HIS A 139 -1.16 -2.90 10.73
CA HIS A 139 -1.93 -1.67 10.90
C HIS A 139 -1.43 -0.87 12.10
N ARG A 140 -0.94 -1.57 13.14
CA ARG A 140 -0.35 -0.95 14.32
C ARG A 140 0.85 -0.05 14.00
N ALA A 141 1.61 -0.34 12.95
CA ALA A 141 2.74 0.49 12.51
C ALA A 141 2.31 1.82 11.88
N LEU A 142 1.05 1.92 11.45
CA LEU A 142 0.46 3.14 10.89
C LEU A 142 -0.21 4.02 11.96
N LEU A 143 -0.12 3.65 13.24
CA LEU A 143 -0.68 4.45 14.33
C LEU A 143 0.35 5.43 14.89
N PRO A 144 -0.02 6.72 15.07
CA PRO A 144 0.83 7.68 15.75
C PRO A 144 0.95 7.36 17.25
N ILE A 145 1.98 7.91 17.88
CA ILE A 145 2.09 7.91 19.33
C ILE A 145 1.06 8.90 19.92
N LYS A 146 0.41 8.48 21.00
CA LYS A 146 -0.58 9.31 21.71
C LYS A 146 0.03 10.68 22.06
N PRO A 147 -0.61 11.80 21.65
CA PRO A 147 -0.13 13.13 21.98
C PRO A 147 -0.22 13.41 23.49
N ASN A 148 0.59 14.36 23.96
CA ASN A 148 0.50 14.87 25.33
C ASN A 148 -0.40 16.10 25.33
N SER A 149 -1.50 16.05 26.09
CA SER A 149 -2.54 17.09 26.08
C SER A 149 -2.05 18.49 26.48
N GLN A 150 -0.86 18.60 27.07
CA GLN A 150 -0.23 19.90 27.34
C GLN A 150 -0.03 20.74 26.06
N PHE A 151 0.08 20.12 24.90
CA PHE A 151 0.35 20.79 23.62
C PHE A 151 -0.89 20.86 22.71
N ASP A 152 -2.10 20.67 23.25
CA ASP A 152 -3.34 20.78 22.47
C ASP A 152 -3.64 22.24 22.06
N GLU A 153 -3.11 23.21 22.81
CA GLU A 153 -3.18 24.63 22.50
C GLU A 153 -1.94 25.12 21.73
N GLU A 154 -2.11 26.19 20.96
CA GLU A 154 -1.05 26.81 20.16
C GLU A 154 0.20 27.18 20.99
N GLN A 155 1.33 26.64 20.56
CA GLN A 155 2.65 26.89 21.12
C GLN A 155 3.46 27.78 20.18
N THR A 156 4.15 28.78 20.74
CA THR A 156 5.08 29.62 19.98
C THR A 156 6.50 29.03 20.06
N PRO A 157 7.19 28.80 18.93
CA PRO A 157 8.58 28.36 18.91
C PRO A 157 9.51 29.50 19.35
N GLU A 158 10.64 29.15 19.99
CA GLU A 158 11.71 30.10 20.33
C GLU A 158 12.65 30.35 19.15
N SER A 159 12.95 29.29 18.40
CA SER A 159 13.70 29.37 17.16
C SER A 159 13.28 28.26 16.22
N VAL A 160 13.45 28.52 14.92
CA VAL A 160 13.21 27.56 13.85
C VAL A 160 14.39 27.62 12.90
N GLU A 161 15.04 26.48 12.70
CA GLU A 161 16.26 26.35 11.89
C GLU A 161 16.08 25.22 10.88
N LYS A 162 16.76 25.34 9.74
CA LYS A 162 16.90 24.23 8.79
C LYS A 162 18.20 23.50 9.10
N GLU A 163 18.14 22.18 9.24
CA GLU A 163 19.31 21.32 9.38
C GLU A 163 19.38 20.38 8.17
N GLU A 164 20.51 20.40 7.46
CA GLU A 164 20.78 19.48 6.36
C GLU A 164 21.76 18.42 6.83
N ASN A 165 21.36 17.15 6.77
CA ASN A 165 22.26 16.06 7.11
C ASN A 165 23.02 15.61 5.85
N SER A 166 24.28 16.09 5.74
CA SER A 166 25.15 15.84 4.58
C SER A 166 25.46 14.36 4.32
N GLN A 167 25.20 13.46 5.28
CA GLN A 167 25.44 12.02 5.14
C GLN A 167 24.21 11.24 4.64
N THR A 168 23.01 11.78 4.84
CA THR A 168 21.74 11.10 4.49
C THR A 168 20.92 11.86 3.46
N ASP A 169 21.38 13.04 3.03
CA ASP A 169 20.68 13.97 2.14
C ASP A 169 19.27 14.34 2.66
N ARG A 170 19.06 14.21 3.97
CA ARG A 170 17.78 14.53 4.63
C ARG A 170 17.78 15.96 5.13
N ASN A 171 16.67 16.64 4.87
CA ASN A 171 16.40 18.00 5.30
C ASN A 171 15.43 17.98 6.47
N TYR A 172 15.84 18.60 7.57
CA TYR A 172 15.01 18.72 8.77
C TYR A 172 14.64 20.17 9.05
N LEU A 173 13.42 20.37 9.54
CA LEU A 173 13.01 21.58 10.23
C LEU A 173 13.16 21.34 11.74
N VAL A 174 14.03 22.12 12.37
CA VAL A 174 14.34 22.03 13.79
C VAL A 174 13.59 23.15 14.51
N ILE A 175 12.75 22.77 15.47
CA ILE A 175 11.98 23.72 16.27
C ILE A 175 12.45 23.62 17.73
N LYS A 176 12.77 24.78 18.33
CA LYS A 176 13.17 24.89 19.73
C LYS A 176 12.04 25.45 20.59
N LYS A 177 11.79 24.83 21.75
CA LYS A 177 10.86 25.32 22.76
C LYS A 177 11.24 24.79 24.14
N ALA A 178 11.45 25.67 25.12
CA ALA A 178 11.77 25.24 26.48
C ALA A 178 10.68 24.37 27.10
N GLY A 179 11.09 23.30 27.78
CA GLY A 179 10.21 22.44 28.58
C GLY A 179 9.48 21.34 27.81
N ILE A 180 9.91 21.02 26.58
CA ILE A 180 9.27 19.96 25.77
C ILE A 180 9.88 18.58 25.98
N GLY A 181 11.16 18.50 26.39
CA GLY A 181 11.97 17.29 26.24
C GLY A 181 11.49 16.03 26.98
N ILE A 182 10.66 16.18 28.02
CA ILE A 182 10.08 15.06 28.77
C ILE A 182 8.70 14.67 28.24
N ASN A 183 7.99 15.64 27.65
CA ASN A 183 6.56 15.55 27.39
C ASN A 183 6.23 15.25 25.93
N LEU A 184 7.04 15.75 25.01
CA LEU A 184 6.96 15.44 23.58
C LEU A 184 7.68 14.11 23.31
N LYS A 185 7.13 13.26 22.44
CA LYS A 185 7.71 11.95 22.08
C LYS A 185 7.87 11.81 20.58
N GLN A 186 8.92 11.10 20.16
CA GLN A 186 9.11 10.69 18.77
C GLN A 186 7.89 9.88 18.31
N GLY A 187 7.42 10.14 17.09
CA GLY A 187 6.22 9.53 16.52
C GLY A 187 4.89 10.22 16.87
N GLN A 188 4.92 11.31 17.63
CA GLN A 188 3.75 12.18 17.80
C GLN A 188 3.54 13.05 16.55
N VAL A 189 2.29 13.42 16.30
CA VAL A 189 1.88 14.21 15.13
C VAL A 189 1.39 15.58 15.59
N ILE A 190 1.89 16.61 14.93
CA ILE A 190 1.58 18.01 15.22
C ILE A 190 1.14 18.75 13.95
N ASP A 191 0.43 19.84 14.14
CA ASP A 191 0.07 20.79 13.09
C ASP A 191 0.94 22.04 13.21
N LEU A 192 1.41 22.56 12.07
CA LEU A 192 2.05 23.88 12.00
C LEU A 192 1.02 24.91 11.50
N ILE A 193 0.89 26.02 12.21
CA ILE A 193 -0.12 27.04 11.96
C ILE A 193 0.59 28.34 11.61
N LEU A 194 0.36 28.84 10.41
CA LEU A 194 0.91 30.10 9.92
C LEU A 194 -0.19 31.15 9.83
N TYR A 195 -0.04 32.24 10.58
CA TYR A 195 -0.92 33.41 10.49
C TYR A 195 -0.36 34.43 9.50
N GLU A 196 -0.79 34.35 8.24
CA GLU A 196 -0.37 35.27 7.18
C GLU A 196 -1.42 36.38 6.93
N GLY A 197 -0.95 37.59 6.62
CA GLY A 197 -1.77 38.75 6.23
C GLY A 197 -2.22 39.69 7.37
N GLU A 198 -2.59 40.93 7.02
CA GLU A 198 -2.92 42.01 7.97
C GLU A 198 -4.12 41.70 8.89
N LYS A 199 -5.02 40.81 8.47
CA LYS A 199 -6.28 40.52 9.19
C LYS A 199 -6.28 39.23 10.02
N LYS A 200 -5.24 38.37 9.97
CA LYS A 200 -5.17 37.08 10.72
C LYS A 200 -6.44 36.20 10.67
N THR A 201 -7.28 36.32 9.64
CA THR A 201 -8.66 35.77 9.66
C THR A 201 -8.75 34.31 9.22
N LYS A 202 -7.74 33.77 8.53
CA LYS A 202 -7.65 32.33 8.19
C LYS A 202 -6.19 31.88 8.22
N PRO A 203 -5.76 31.11 9.23
CA PRO A 203 -4.41 30.57 9.24
C PRO A 203 -4.25 29.47 8.17
N LEU A 204 -3.04 29.36 7.62
CA LEU A 204 -2.62 28.19 6.87
C LEU A 204 -2.15 27.13 7.86
N THR A 205 -2.86 26.00 7.91
CA THR A 205 -2.48 24.86 8.76
C THR A 205 -1.84 23.77 7.90
N LEU A 206 -0.56 23.49 8.15
CA LEU A 206 0.13 22.31 7.63
C LEU A 206 -0.14 21.17 8.62
N ARG A 207 -1.01 20.25 8.23
CA ARG A 207 -1.49 19.19 9.12
C ARG A 207 -0.57 17.98 9.09
N GLY A 208 -0.57 17.19 10.15
CA GLY A 208 -0.04 15.83 10.08
C GLY A 208 1.48 15.72 10.06
N GLN A 209 2.21 16.66 10.67
CA GLN A 209 3.67 16.65 10.70
C GLN A 209 4.18 15.76 11.85
N MET A 210 4.89 14.68 11.51
CA MET A 210 5.39 13.75 12.53
C MET A 210 6.75 14.19 13.10
N VAL A 211 6.86 14.15 14.43
CA VAL A 211 8.13 14.37 15.15
C VAL A 211 9.05 13.16 14.98
N VAL A 212 10.16 13.34 14.26
CA VAL A 212 11.10 12.24 13.94
C VAL A 212 12.23 12.08 14.96
N LYS A 213 12.55 13.13 15.71
CA LYS A 213 13.65 13.14 16.69
C LYS A 213 13.39 14.20 17.75
N ILE A 214 13.86 13.97 18.97
CA ILE A 214 13.81 14.92 20.09
C ILE A 214 15.15 14.87 20.84
N GLU A 215 15.71 16.03 21.15
CA GLU A 215 16.93 16.18 21.94
C GLU A 215 16.80 17.43 22.82
N GLY A 216 16.63 17.21 24.13
CA GLY A 216 16.36 18.29 25.07
C GLY A 216 15.13 19.10 24.66
N ASP A 217 15.32 20.39 24.46
CA ASP A 217 14.25 21.33 24.09
C ASP A 217 14.13 21.58 22.57
N LYS A 218 14.66 20.66 21.77
CA LYS A 218 14.54 20.68 20.31
C LYS A 218 13.82 19.45 19.81
N PHE A 219 13.05 19.62 18.75
CA PHE A 219 12.48 18.52 17.99
C PHE A 219 12.63 18.74 16.49
N TRP A 220 12.68 17.64 15.74
CA TRP A 220 12.89 17.64 14.29
C TRP A 220 11.64 17.14 13.58
N LEU A 221 11.31 17.84 12.49
CA LEU A 221 10.37 17.39 11.48
C LEU A 221 11.16 17.10 10.20
N ASP A 222 10.95 15.94 9.60
CA ASP A 222 11.58 15.61 8.32
C ASP A 222 10.77 16.21 7.18
N VAL A 223 11.42 17.08 6.40
CA VAL A 223 10.80 17.77 5.27
C VAL A 223 10.43 16.78 4.15
N GLY A 224 11.21 15.71 3.97
CA GLY A 224 10.96 14.71 2.93
C GLY A 224 9.76 13.81 3.20
N ASN A 225 9.22 13.83 4.43
CA ASN A 225 8.04 13.03 4.78
C ASN A 225 6.70 13.72 4.47
N SER A 226 6.71 15.00 4.08
CA SER A 226 5.53 15.82 3.90
C SER A 226 5.72 16.80 2.75
N ALA A 227 5.06 16.55 1.63
CA ALA A 227 5.05 17.44 0.48
C ALA A 227 4.50 18.82 0.86
N GLN A 228 3.54 18.89 1.78
CA GLN A 228 3.02 20.17 2.29
C GLN A 228 4.10 20.98 3.00
N LEU A 229 4.93 20.34 3.82
CA LEU A 229 6.03 20.99 4.52
C LEU A 229 7.13 21.41 3.54
N GLU A 230 7.49 20.54 2.59
CA GLU A 230 8.47 20.84 1.55
C GLU A 230 8.09 22.07 0.72
N HIS A 231 6.86 22.09 0.19
CA HIS A 231 6.38 23.20 -0.65
C HIS A 231 6.26 24.52 0.13
N ASN A 232 5.97 24.46 1.44
CA ASN A 232 5.79 25.64 2.28
C ASN A 232 7.00 25.97 3.16
N LEU A 233 8.13 25.27 3.02
CA LEU A 233 9.29 25.40 3.90
C LEU A 233 9.79 26.85 4.00
N LYS A 234 9.91 27.53 2.85
CA LYS A 234 10.34 28.94 2.80
C LYS A 234 9.39 29.86 3.56
N ARG A 235 8.09 29.60 3.50
CA ARG A 235 7.05 30.38 4.22
C ARG A 235 7.11 30.12 5.72
N VAL A 236 7.30 28.86 6.12
CA VAL A 236 7.46 28.47 7.52
C VAL A 236 8.65 29.16 8.17
N ILE A 237 9.82 29.16 7.49
CA ILE A 237 11.03 29.82 7.98
C ILE A 237 10.81 31.35 8.09
N ALA A 238 10.17 31.98 7.10
CA ALA A 238 9.87 33.40 7.14
C ALA A 238 8.89 33.78 8.27
N ALA A 239 7.96 32.89 8.62
CA ALA A 239 6.98 33.10 9.69
C ALA A 239 7.53 32.84 11.11
N ALA A 240 8.77 32.33 11.23
CA ALA A 240 9.35 31.87 12.49
C ALA A 240 9.43 32.95 13.58
N GLU A 241 9.57 34.23 13.22
CA GLU A 241 9.83 35.28 14.20
C GLU A 241 8.61 35.63 15.06
N LYS A 242 7.37 35.63 14.51
CA LYS A 242 6.13 35.98 15.26
C LYS A 242 4.80 35.43 14.69
N GLN A 243 4.82 34.62 13.64
CA GLN A 243 3.60 34.22 12.91
C GLN A 243 3.41 32.70 12.80
N LEU A 244 4.39 31.93 13.29
CA LEU A 244 4.36 30.48 13.32
C LEU A 244 3.97 29.98 14.71
N PHE A 245 3.01 29.08 14.74
CA PHE A 245 2.59 28.34 15.92
C PHE A 245 2.58 26.84 15.60
N TRP A 246 2.62 26.02 16.63
CA TRP A 246 2.45 24.58 16.51
C TRP A 246 1.57 24.04 17.63
N GLN A 247 0.87 22.95 17.39
CA GLN A 247 0.04 22.27 18.40
C GLN A 247 -0.11 20.80 18.02
N ASN A 248 -0.62 19.97 18.93
CA ASN A 248 -1.02 18.61 18.59
C ASN A 248 -2.07 18.63 17.48
N SER A 249 -1.97 17.67 16.55
CA SER A 249 -3.01 17.49 15.54
C SER A 249 -4.31 17.03 16.21
N ALA A 250 -5.36 17.85 16.12
CA ALA A 250 -6.67 17.51 16.67
C ALA A 250 -7.30 16.28 15.99
N VAL A 251 -6.98 16.10 14.70
CA VAL A 251 -7.38 14.95 13.90
C VAL A 251 -6.16 14.48 13.14
N TRP A 252 -5.81 13.20 13.29
CA TRP A 252 -4.67 12.59 12.57
C TRP A 252 -5.11 11.81 11.32
N MET A 253 -6.35 11.30 11.30
CA MET A 253 -6.87 10.51 10.17
C MET A 253 -8.32 10.86 9.91
N GLU A 254 -8.67 10.98 8.63
CA GLU A 254 -10.05 11.06 8.15
C GLU A 254 -10.47 9.69 7.62
N ASP A 255 -11.73 9.34 7.81
CA ASP A 255 -12.27 8.08 7.28
C ASP A 255 -12.29 8.08 5.74
N MET A 256 -12.42 6.89 5.17
CA MET A 256 -12.46 6.70 3.73
C MET A 256 -13.79 7.21 3.14
N ASN A 257 -13.68 8.03 2.10
CA ASN A 257 -14.79 8.38 1.23
C ASN A 257 -14.54 7.78 -0.14
N TYR A 258 -15.53 7.08 -0.67
CA TYR A 258 -15.46 6.37 -1.93
C TYR A 258 -16.26 7.12 -2.99
N ARG A 259 -15.74 7.23 -4.21
CA ARG A 259 -16.50 7.81 -5.32
C ARG A 259 -17.61 6.85 -5.73
N LEU A 260 -18.82 7.36 -5.97
CA LEU A 260 -19.91 6.53 -6.45
C LEU A 260 -19.68 6.15 -7.91
N ALA A 261 -19.61 4.85 -8.17
CA ALA A 261 -19.54 4.28 -9.51
C ALA A 261 -20.43 3.04 -9.59
N TYR A 262 -21.32 3.00 -10.58
CA TYR A 262 -22.17 1.85 -10.84
C TYR A 262 -21.47 0.84 -11.73
N ASP A 263 -21.70 -0.44 -11.45
CA ASP A 263 -21.29 -1.52 -12.34
C ASP A 263 -22.18 -1.53 -13.59
N SER A 264 -21.62 -1.91 -14.75
CA SER A 264 -22.41 -2.05 -15.97
C SER A 264 -23.36 -3.25 -15.90
N ASP A 265 -23.00 -4.30 -15.15
CA ASP A 265 -23.85 -5.44 -14.88
C ASP A 265 -24.70 -5.19 -13.61
N GLN A 266 -25.99 -4.94 -13.84
CA GLN A 266 -27.00 -4.78 -12.78
C GLN A 266 -27.90 -6.03 -12.65
N VAL A 267 -27.33 -7.23 -12.87
CA VAL A 267 -28.06 -8.51 -12.83
C VAL A 267 -27.53 -9.40 -11.71
N LEU A 268 -28.41 -9.91 -10.85
CA LEU A 268 -28.08 -10.93 -9.84
C LEU A 268 -28.77 -12.25 -10.20
N ASN A 269 -28.00 -13.34 -10.33
CA ASN A 269 -28.52 -14.67 -10.68
C ASN A 269 -29.39 -14.70 -11.96
N GLY A 270 -29.02 -13.91 -12.96
CA GLY A 270 -29.76 -13.82 -14.23
C GLY A 270 -31.02 -12.93 -14.21
N GLN A 271 -31.33 -12.29 -13.07
CA GLN A 271 -32.44 -11.34 -12.94
C GLN A 271 -31.94 -9.92 -12.70
N LYS A 272 -32.60 -8.93 -13.33
CA LYS A 272 -32.28 -7.51 -13.11
C LYS A 272 -32.49 -7.16 -11.64
N LEU A 273 -31.56 -6.40 -11.07
CA LEU A 273 -31.68 -5.90 -9.71
C LEU A 273 -32.94 -5.03 -9.57
N PRO A 274 -33.66 -5.13 -8.44
CA PRO A 274 -34.76 -4.23 -8.09
C PRO A 274 -34.35 -2.76 -8.14
N ASP A 275 -35.29 -1.85 -8.41
CA ASP A 275 -34.97 -0.41 -8.53
C ASP A 275 -34.46 0.23 -7.23
N ASN A 276 -34.79 -0.37 -6.08
CA ASN A 276 -34.26 0.02 -4.77
C ASN A 276 -32.87 -0.55 -4.48
N GLN A 277 -32.29 -1.31 -5.41
CA GLN A 277 -30.95 -1.88 -5.32
C GLN A 277 -30.06 -1.43 -6.48
N LYS A 278 -28.79 -1.22 -6.18
CA LYS A 278 -27.77 -0.91 -7.19
C LYS A 278 -26.49 -1.67 -6.90
N ARG A 279 -25.84 -2.15 -7.95
CA ARG A 279 -24.49 -2.68 -7.88
C ARG A 279 -23.50 -1.54 -8.10
N LEU A 280 -22.62 -1.35 -7.12
CA LEU A 280 -21.46 -0.48 -7.19
C LEU A 280 -20.23 -1.29 -7.58
N THR A 281 -19.27 -0.59 -8.18
CA THR A 281 -17.96 -1.13 -8.53
C THR A 281 -16.87 -0.20 -8.03
N ARG A 282 -15.65 -0.71 -7.91
CA ARG A 282 -14.48 0.10 -7.56
C ARG A 282 -14.08 1.01 -8.72
N THR A 283 -13.39 2.10 -8.40
CA THR A 283 -12.79 2.98 -9.42
C THR A 283 -11.27 2.88 -9.35
N ALA A 284 -10.58 3.35 -10.39
CA ALA A 284 -9.12 3.46 -10.34
C ALA A 284 -8.63 4.43 -9.24
N GLN A 285 -9.49 5.34 -8.80
CA GLN A 285 -9.19 6.38 -7.81
C GLN A 285 -9.47 5.94 -6.38
N THR A 286 -10.41 5.01 -6.18
CA THR A 286 -10.82 4.58 -4.83
C THR A 286 -10.82 3.05 -4.73
N PRO A 287 -9.96 2.46 -3.87
CA PRO A 287 -9.89 1.01 -3.70
C PRO A 287 -11.19 0.43 -3.15
N PHE A 288 -11.39 -0.87 -3.38
CA PHE A 288 -12.57 -1.58 -2.86
C PHE A 288 -12.45 -1.77 -1.34
N PRO A 289 -13.46 -1.40 -0.53
CA PRO A 289 -13.37 -1.49 0.93
C PRO A 289 -13.13 -2.91 1.41
N ALA A 290 -11.98 -3.15 2.03
CA ALA A 290 -11.57 -4.49 2.40
C ALA A 290 -12.34 -5.06 3.61
N MET A 291 -12.84 -4.17 4.47
CA MET A 291 -13.53 -4.50 5.72
C MET A 291 -15.06 -4.43 5.62
N ILE A 292 -15.60 -4.48 4.40
CA ILE A 292 -17.04 -4.51 4.19
C ILE A 292 -17.66 -5.80 4.75
N ASP A 293 -18.82 -5.65 5.38
CA ASP A 293 -19.65 -6.74 5.89
C ASP A 293 -21.14 -6.49 5.54
N LYS A 294 -21.92 -7.57 5.50
CA LYS A 294 -23.35 -7.51 5.21
C LYS A 294 -24.08 -6.73 6.29
N GLY A 295 -25.01 -5.90 5.86
CA GLY A 295 -25.81 -5.04 6.73
C GLY A 295 -25.11 -3.76 7.19
N TYR A 296 -23.88 -3.47 6.75
CA TYR A 296 -23.26 -2.17 6.99
C TYR A 296 -24.09 -1.06 6.33
N GLU A 297 -24.25 0.05 7.06
CA GLU A 297 -24.95 1.23 6.58
C GLU A 297 -23.98 2.18 5.88
N ILE A 298 -24.36 2.62 4.69
CA ILE A 298 -23.63 3.60 3.91
C ILE A 298 -24.47 4.86 3.75
N THR A 299 -23.81 6.01 3.71
CA THR A 299 -24.43 7.28 3.39
C THR A 299 -23.80 7.81 2.12
N LEU A 300 -24.64 8.14 1.15
CA LEU A 300 -24.27 8.80 -0.09
C LEU A 300 -24.48 10.30 0.09
N THR A 301 -23.46 11.08 -0.24
CA THR A 301 -23.44 12.54 -0.17
C THR A 301 -23.05 13.10 -1.53
N LYS A 302 -23.69 14.18 -1.93
CA LYS A 302 -23.25 14.94 -3.09
C LYS A 302 -22.00 15.73 -2.71
N ASP A 303 -20.90 15.44 -3.38
CA ASP A 303 -19.63 16.10 -3.16
C ASP A 303 -19.55 17.36 -4.04
N GLY A 304 -19.42 18.52 -3.40
CA GLY A 304 -18.86 19.70 -4.04
C GLY A 304 -17.37 19.80 -3.74
N LEU A 305 -16.60 20.52 -4.56
CA LEU A 305 -15.21 20.92 -4.26
C LEU A 305 -15.08 21.89 -3.06
N GLY A 306 -16.15 22.10 -2.30
CA GLY A 306 -16.15 22.86 -1.06
C GLY A 306 -17.28 22.37 -0.18
N GLN A 307 -16.91 21.62 0.87
CA GLN A 307 -17.77 21.06 1.92
C GLN A 307 -18.79 19.99 1.46
N ALA A 308 -18.80 18.87 2.19
CA ALA A 308 -19.98 17.99 2.21
C ALA A 308 -21.16 18.83 2.71
N SER A 309 -22.31 18.77 2.03
CA SER A 309 -23.49 19.48 2.52
C SER A 309 -23.86 18.90 3.89
N SER A 310 -23.97 19.79 4.88
CA SER A 310 -24.38 19.42 6.23
C SER A 310 -25.88 19.14 6.33
N ASP A 311 -26.60 19.25 5.21
CA ASP A 311 -28.05 19.09 5.16
C ASP A 311 -28.39 17.60 5.08
N GLU A 312 -29.01 17.07 6.14
CA GLU A 312 -29.48 15.68 6.19
C GLU A 312 -30.51 15.38 5.09
N SER A 313 -31.15 16.40 4.51
CA SER A 313 -32.13 16.21 3.43
C SER A 313 -31.51 15.85 2.07
N GLU A 314 -30.19 15.94 1.91
CA GLU A 314 -29.48 15.54 0.69
C GLU A 314 -28.74 14.19 0.82
N LYS A 315 -28.87 13.51 1.96
CA LYS A 315 -28.15 12.26 2.26
C LYS A 315 -29.02 11.04 1.98
N LEU A 316 -28.56 10.17 1.08
CA LEU A 316 -29.21 8.88 0.83
C LEU A 316 -28.55 7.79 1.67
N ARG A 317 -29.32 7.14 2.53
CA ARG A 317 -28.85 6.03 3.37
C ARG A 317 -29.20 4.70 2.73
N ALA A 318 -28.22 3.79 2.68
CA ALA A 318 -28.39 2.46 2.11
C ALA A 318 -27.70 1.40 2.99
N LYS A 319 -28.01 0.13 2.75
CA LYS A 319 -27.42 -1.04 3.41
C LYS A 319 -26.72 -1.94 2.40
N VAL A 320 -25.60 -2.52 2.82
CA VAL A 320 -24.89 -3.53 2.03
C VAL A 320 -25.64 -4.85 2.10
N VAL A 321 -26.14 -5.34 0.96
CA VAL A 321 -26.85 -6.62 0.85
C VAL A 321 -25.87 -7.77 0.62
N SER A 322 -24.95 -7.57 -0.33
CA SER A 322 -23.94 -8.56 -0.69
C SER A 322 -22.75 -7.88 -1.35
N PHE A 323 -21.60 -8.54 -1.34
CA PHE A 323 -20.39 -8.04 -1.98
C PHE A 323 -19.53 -9.19 -2.50
N ASP A 324 -18.68 -8.88 -3.47
CA ASP A 324 -17.68 -9.77 -4.03
C ASP A 324 -16.31 -9.06 -4.01
N ARG A 325 -15.43 -9.50 -3.12
CA ARG A 325 -14.11 -8.89 -2.91
C ARG A 325 -13.15 -9.12 -4.07
N ILE A 326 -13.28 -10.25 -4.77
CA ILE A 326 -12.40 -10.60 -5.89
C ILE A 326 -12.80 -9.78 -7.13
N LYS A 327 -14.10 -9.62 -7.37
CA LYS A 327 -14.60 -8.76 -8.46
C LYS A 327 -14.56 -7.28 -8.11
N GLY A 328 -14.54 -6.94 -6.82
CA GLY A 328 -14.60 -5.56 -6.34
C GLY A 328 -15.97 -4.93 -6.55
N THR A 329 -17.04 -5.71 -6.40
CA THR A 329 -18.42 -5.25 -6.58
C THR A 329 -19.22 -5.37 -5.28
N LEU A 330 -20.17 -4.46 -5.08
CA LEU A 330 -21.04 -4.47 -3.91
C LEU A 330 -22.47 -4.10 -4.29
N ILE A 331 -23.46 -4.73 -3.66
CA ILE A 331 -24.87 -4.46 -3.91
C ILE A 331 -25.43 -3.75 -2.69
N ILE A 332 -26.01 -2.58 -2.93
CA ILE A 332 -26.60 -1.71 -1.92
C ILE A 332 -28.11 -1.64 -2.08
N GLU A 333 -28.80 -1.50 -0.97
CA GLU A 333 -30.25 -1.32 -0.91
C GLU A 333 -30.60 -0.05 -0.15
N SER A 334 -31.41 0.82 -0.74
CA SER A 334 -31.86 2.06 -0.11
C SER A 334 -32.74 1.76 1.12
N GLN A 335 -32.55 2.48 2.23
CA GLN A 335 -33.36 2.32 3.43
C GLN A 335 -34.62 3.22 3.42
N ASP A 336 -35.81 2.61 3.49
CA ASP A 336 -37.14 3.24 3.42
C ASP A 336 -37.58 4.01 4.69
N HIS A 337 -36.69 4.74 5.37
CA HIS A 337 -36.98 5.27 6.72
C HIS A 337 -37.32 6.76 6.84
N SER A 338 -37.60 7.50 5.76
CA SER A 338 -38.16 8.85 5.91
C SER A 338 -38.95 9.36 4.70
N LYS A 339 -39.77 10.40 4.93
CA LYS A 339 -40.71 11.07 4.00
C LYS A 339 -40.06 11.65 2.72
N PHE A 340 -38.75 11.50 2.55
CA PHE A 340 -37.96 11.98 1.41
C PHE A 340 -37.26 10.79 0.75
N LYS A 341 -37.97 10.10 -0.14
CA LYS A 341 -37.39 9.02 -0.94
C LYS A 341 -36.47 9.64 -2.00
N LEU A 342 -35.21 9.90 -1.65
CA LEU A 342 -34.22 10.22 -2.66
C LEU A 342 -33.97 8.98 -3.51
N ALA A 343 -34.19 9.10 -4.82
CA ALA A 343 -33.79 8.08 -5.76
C ALA A 343 -32.26 8.02 -5.81
N PHE A 344 -31.73 6.85 -6.20
CA PHE A 344 -30.32 6.75 -6.53
C PHE A 344 -29.97 7.75 -7.65
N PRO A 345 -28.80 8.43 -7.56
CA PRO A 345 -28.34 9.30 -8.63
C PRO A 345 -28.28 8.55 -9.96
N GLU A 346 -28.58 9.25 -11.05
CA GLU A 346 -28.39 8.74 -12.41
C GLU A 346 -26.91 8.45 -12.67
N SER A 347 -26.63 7.46 -13.54
CA SER A 347 -25.25 7.05 -13.83
C SER A 347 -24.37 8.18 -14.36
N GLU A 348 -24.97 9.15 -15.07
CA GLU A 348 -24.26 10.32 -15.61
C GLU A 348 -23.86 11.35 -14.54
N GLU A 349 -24.55 11.37 -13.40
CA GLU A 349 -24.28 12.27 -12.28
C GLU A 349 -23.57 11.58 -11.11
N ALA A 350 -23.47 10.24 -11.14
CA ALA A 350 -22.90 9.43 -10.06
C ALA A 350 -21.50 9.89 -9.63
N TRP A 351 -20.68 10.37 -10.58
CA TRP A 351 -19.33 10.86 -10.29
C TRP A 351 -19.26 12.05 -9.34
N ARG A 352 -20.37 12.80 -9.16
CA ARG A 352 -20.52 13.92 -8.22
C ARG A 352 -20.87 13.47 -6.81
N TYR A 353 -21.11 12.18 -6.59
CA TYR A 353 -21.46 11.63 -5.30
C TYR A 353 -20.27 10.85 -4.73
N SER A 354 -20.08 10.99 -3.43
CA SER A 354 -19.27 10.08 -2.65
C SER A 354 -20.14 9.29 -1.70
N TRP A 355 -19.59 8.21 -1.17
CA TRP A 355 -20.22 7.43 -0.13
C TRP A 355 -19.20 7.01 0.91
N HIS A 356 -19.67 6.85 2.14
CA HIS A 356 -18.88 6.39 3.28
C HIS A 356 -19.74 5.49 4.18
N PHE A 357 -19.10 4.72 5.04
CA PHE A 357 -19.81 3.93 6.05
C PHE A 357 -20.26 4.85 7.19
N SER A 358 -21.52 4.73 7.61
CA SER A 358 -22.17 5.70 8.53
C SER A 358 -22.97 5.04 9.65
N GLY A 359 -22.80 3.72 9.82
CA GLY A 359 -23.48 2.95 10.86
C GLY A 359 -22.57 2.69 12.07
N GLY A 360 -23.16 2.73 13.27
CA GLY A 360 -22.41 2.48 14.52
C GLY A 360 -21.78 1.08 14.65
N LYS A 361 -22.13 0.12 13.78
CA LYS A 361 -21.43 -1.17 13.68
C LYS A 361 -20.02 -0.99 13.09
N TYR A 362 -19.89 -0.15 12.06
CA TYR A 362 -18.60 0.15 11.43
C TYR A 362 -17.72 0.99 12.37
N GLU A 363 -18.27 2.06 12.95
CA GLU A 363 -17.53 2.98 13.84
C GLU A 363 -16.92 2.30 15.08
N LYS A 364 -17.52 1.20 15.55
CA LYS A 364 -17.07 0.48 16.75
C LYS A 364 -16.12 -0.67 16.46
N THR A 365 -15.84 -0.96 15.19
CA THR A 365 -14.96 -2.07 14.83
C THR A 365 -13.50 -1.63 14.94
N ASP A 366 -12.70 -2.38 15.70
CA ASP A 366 -11.26 -2.11 15.79
C ASP A 366 -10.56 -2.59 14.52
N HIS A 367 -10.00 -1.65 13.77
CA HIS A 367 -9.31 -1.93 12.51
C HIS A 367 -7.78 -1.99 12.67
N PHE A 368 -7.22 -1.66 13.82
CA PHE A 368 -5.77 -1.50 13.97
C PHE A 368 -5.12 -2.54 14.89
N SER A 369 -5.86 -3.07 15.86
CA SER A 369 -5.30 -4.04 16.80
C SER A 369 -5.19 -5.43 16.18
N PHE A 370 -3.99 -5.99 16.18
CA PHE A 370 -3.72 -7.37 15.74
C PHE A 370 -4.17 -7.67 14.30
N VAL A 371 -4.25 -6.66 13.42
CA VAL A 371 -4.62 -6.84 12.02
C VAL A 371 -3.40 -6.64 11.12
N ILE A 372 -3.22 -7.57 10.19
CA ILE A 372 -2.21 -7.50 9.13
C ILE A 372 -2.91 -7.52 7.77
N SER A 373 -2.58 -6.53 6.95
CA SER A 373 -2.97 -6.50 5.55
C SER A 373 -1.92 -7.19 4.68
N VAL A 374 -2.39 -8.11 3.84
CA VAL A 374 -1.59 -8.77 2.80
C VAL A 374 -2.01 -8.21 1.46
N VAL A 375 -1.11 -7.47 0.81
CA VAL A 375 -1.37 -6.90 -0.52
C VAL A 375 -0.81 -7.83 -1.57
N VAL A 376 -1.67 -8.29 -2.47
CA VAL A 376 -1.35 -9.29 -3.50
C VAL A 376 -1.75 -8.77 -4.87
N ASN A 377 -0.97 -9.12 -5.88
CA ASN A 377 -1.23 -8.76 -7.26
C ASN A 377 -2.35 -9.62 -7.86
N ARG A 378 -3.39 -8.97 -8.39
CA ARG A 378 -4.55 -9.61 -9.02
C ARG A 378 -4.21 -10.37 -10.29
N ASN A 379 -3.06 -10.11 -10.92
CA ASN A 379 -2.59 -10.89 -12.08
C ASN A 379 -2.42 -12.37 -11.79
N LEU A 380 -2.18 -12.77 -10.53
CA LEU A 380 -2.15 -14.18 -10.13
C LEU A 380 -3.51 -14.88 -10.32
N ILE A 381 -4.58 -14.10 -10.37
CA ILE A 381 -5.94 -14.58 -10.60
C ILE A 381 -6.32 -14.45 -12.08
N GLU A 382 -6.04 -13.29 -12.69
CA GLU A 382 -6.57 -12.94 -14.01
C GLU A 382 -5.82 -13.55 -15.18
N LYS A 383 -4.49 -13.73 -15.07
CA LYS A 383 -3.66 -14.14 -16.23
C LYS A 383 -3.55 -15.65 -16.41
N LEU A 384 -4.00 -16.44 -15.43
CA LEU A 384 -3.87 -17.90 -15.49
C LEU A 384 -5.17 -18.53 -16.02
N PRO A 385 -5.12 -19.17 -17.21
CA PRO A 385 -6.31 -19.80 -17.77
C PRO A 385 -6.77 -20.97 -16.88
N GLY A 386 -8.08 -21.06 -16.65
CA GLY A 386 -8.70 -22.17 -15.90
C GLY A 386 -8.54 -22.09 -14.38
N VAL A 387 -8.04 -20.99 -13.83
CA VAL A 387 -7.96 -20.79 -12.37
C VAL A 387 -9.31 -20.31 -11.84
N ASP A 388 -9.84 -21.06 -10.86
CA ASP A 388 -10.97 -20.60 -10.06
C ASP A 388 -10.43 -19.63 -8.99
N PRO A 389 -10.79 -18.34 -9.07
CA PRO A 389 -10.25 -17.30 -8.19
C PRO A 389 -10.56 -17.56 -6.71
N TYR A 390 -11.74 -18.13 -6.40
CA TYR A 390 -12.16 -18.32 -5.01
C TYR A 390 -11.45 -19.50 -4.38
N LYS A 391 -11.22 -20.58 -5.13
CA LYS A 391 -10.41 -21.72 -4.66
C LYS A 391 -8.95 -21.33 -4.46
N LEU A 392 -8.42 -20.48 -5.36
CA LEU A 392 -7.07 -19.94 -5.18
C LEU A 392 -6.98 -19.08 -3.92
N GLU A 393 -7.96 -18.19 -3.70
CA GLU A 393 -7.98 -17.36 -2.50
C GLU A 393 -8.09 -18.20 -1.22
N GLU A 394 -8.89 -19.27 -1.22
CA GLU A 394 -9.01 -20.21 -0.09
C GLU A 394 -7.67 -20.90 0.22
N TRP A 395 -6.98 -21.43 -0.79
CA TRP A 395 -5.65 -22.02 -0.63
C TRP A 395 -4.60 -21.02 -0.15
N VAL A 396 -4.62 -19.80 -0.68
CA VAL A 396 -3.76 -18.69 -0.24
C VAL A 396 -4.01 -18.39 1.23
N LYS A 397 -5.27 -18.26 1.65
CA LYS A 397 -5.65 -18.00 3.05
C LYS A 397 -5.18 -19.11 3.97
N GLU A 398 -5.43 -20.36 3.62
CA GLU A 398 -5.02 -21.52 4.43
C GLU A 398 -3.50 -21.56 4.64
N THR A 399 -2.74 -21.36 3.55
CA THR A 399 -1.27 -21.35 3.59
C THR A 399 -0.74 -20.24 4.48
N ILE A 400 -1.30 -19.04 4.36
CA ILE A 400 -0.86 -17.88 5.13
C ILE A 400 -1.28 -18.00 6.61
N LEU A 401 -2.50 -18.42 6.90
CA LEU A 401 -3.02 -18.57 8.27
C LEU A 401 -2.24 -19.60 9.09
N THR A 402 -1.73 -20.65 8.44
CA THR A 402 -0.84 -21.64 9.09
C THR A 402 0.45 -21.01 9.63
N GLU A 403 0.91 -19.92 9.00
CA GLU A 403 2.14 -19.23 9.38
C GLU A 403 1.93 -18.13 10.43
N PHE A 404 0.72 -17.57 10.51
CA PHE A 404 0.33 -16.52 11.45
C PHE A 404 0.10 -17.05 12.88
N PRO A 405 0.39 -16.23 13.91
CA PRO A 405 -0.12 -16.49 15.26
C PRO A 405 -1.65 -16.41 15.31
N ALA A 406 -2.28 -17.24 16.17
CA ALA A 406 -3.74 -17.34 16.26
C ALA A 406 -4.46 -16.04 16.67
N HIS A 407 -3.76 -15.09 17.30
CA HIS A 407 -4.32 -13.80 17.71
C HIS A 407 -4.26 -12.74 16.62
N ILE A 408 -3.60 -13.01 15.48
CA ILE A 408 -3.48 -12.07 14.37
C ILE A 408 -4.60 -12.34 13.36
N SER A 409 -5.31 -11.29 12.99
CA SER A 409 -6.27 -11.28 11.90
C SER A 409 -5.60 -10.86 10.60
N MET A 410 -6.04 -11.44 9.49
CA MET A 410 -5.50 -11.16 8.17
C MET A 410 -6.57 -10.61 7.24
N ILE A 411 -6.23 -9.56 6.51
CA ILE A 411 -7.05 -9.02 5.41
C ILE A 411 -6.23 -9.12 4.13
N ILE A 412 -6.81 -9.67 3.06
CA ILE A 412 -6.14 -9.76 1.75
C ILE A 412 -6.70 -8.67 0.84
N HIS A 413 -5.80 -7.91 0.23
CA HIS A 413 -6.10 -6.86 -0.74
C HIS A 413 -5.58 -7.28 -2.11
N TRP A 414 -6.50 -7.47 -3.05
CA TRP A 414 -6.17 -7.80 -4.44
C TRP A 414 -6.11 -6.53 -5.28
N MET A 415 -4.89 -6.09 -5.61
CA MET A 415 -4.65 -4.87 -6.37
C MET A 415 -4.32 -5.19 -7.83
N ASP A 416 -4.76 -4.32 -8.74
CA ASP A 416 -4.37 -4.39 -10.15
C ASP A 416 -2.87 -4.09 -10.30
N GLN A 417 -2.27 -4.49 -11.42
CA GLN A 417 -0.82 -4.42 -11.63
C GLN A 417 -0.24 -3.04 -11.33
N ASP A 418 -0.83 -1.98 -11.89
CA ASP A 418 -0.28 -0.62 -11.78
C ASP A 418 -0.39 -0.09 -10.34
N THR A 419 -1.53 -0.34 -9.68
CA THR A 419 -1.74 0.00 -8.27
C THR A 419 -0.77 -0.78 -7.38
N PHE A 420 -0.54 -2.06 -7.67
CA PHE A 420 0.38 -2.91 -6.92
C PHE A 420 1.84 -2.43 -7.06
N LEU A 421 2.27 -2.05 -8.26
CA LEU A 421 3.61 -1.48 -8.48
C LEU A 421 3.77 -0.14 -7.75
N ASN A 422 2.79 0.75 -7.82
CA ASN A 422 2.81 2.01 -7.10
C ASN A 422 2.84 1.80 -5.57
N PHE A 423 2.09 0.82 -5.07
CA PHE A 423 2.14 0.41 -3.67
C PHE A 423 3.55 -0.07 -3.30
N GLY A 424 4.21 -0.86 -4.14
CA GLY A 424 5.58 -1.32 -3.93
C GLY A 424 6.60 -0.18 -3.81
N HIS A 425 6.53 0.82 -4.70
CA HIS A 425 7.38 2.02 -4.61
C HIS A 425 7.12 2.81 -3.32
N THR A 426 5.85 3.02 -2.97
CA THR A 426 5.46 3.73 -1.75
C THR A 426 5.93 2.97 -0.50
N TYR A 427 5.78 1.65 -0.47
CA TYR A 427 6.19 0.77 0.62
C TYR A 427 7.71 0.79 0.80
N GLN A 428 8.49 0.72 -0.28
CA GLN A 428 9.94 0.83 -0.23
C GLN A 428 10.37 2.18 0.36
N HIS A 429 9.79 3.28 -0.14
CA HIS A 429 10.10 4.61 0.37
C HIS A 429 9.77 4.74 1.87
N TRP A 430 8.60 4.27 2.28
CA TRP A 430 8.16 4.27 3.67
C TRP A 430 9.11 3.47 4.58
N GLN A 431 9.47 2.24 4.19
CA GLN A 431 10.38 1.39 4.95
C GLN A 431 11.79 1.98 5.05
N ASN A 432 12.34 2.47 3.93
CA ASN A 432 13.67 3.08 3.89
C ASN A 432 13.78 4.35 4.75
N ASN A 433 12.65 5.05 4.96
CA ASN A 433 12.59 6.23 5.83
C ASN A 433 12.39 5.91 7.31
N GLY A 434 12.31 4.63 7.69
CA GLY A 434 12.08 4.21 9.07
C GLY A 434 10.61 4.09 9.44
N ALA A 435 9.73 3.88 8.45
CA ALA A 435 8.29 3.79 8.60
C ALA A 435 7.61 5.01 9.29
N PRO A 436 7.94 6.27 8.88
CA PRO A 436 7.33 7.44 9.48
C PRO A 436 5.86 7.60 9.08
N LEU A 437 5.05 8.21 9.95
CA LEU A 437 3.68 8.62 9.64
C LEU A 437 3.67 9.95 8.86
N GLY A 438 4.14 9.90 7.62
CA GLY A 438 4.09 10.99 6.64
C GLY A 438 3.22 10.62 5.43
N ASP A 439 3.40 11.33 4.31
CA ASP A 439 2.60 11.17 3.10
C ASP A 439 2.59 9.73 2.57
N ALA A 440 3.74 9.04 2.63
CA ALA A 440 3.83 7.64 2.22
C ALA A 440 2.99 6.70 3.10
N ALA A 441 2.92 6.95 4.42
CA ALA A 441 2.07 6.17 5.31
C ALA A 441 0.59 6.46 5.10
N TYR A 442 0.20 7.71 4.83
CA TYR A 442 -1.17 8.04 4.47
C TYR A 442 -1.58 7.45 3.11
N SER A 443 -0.66 7.39 2.14
CA SER A 443 -0.88 6.69 0.86
C SER A 443 -1.08 5.18 1.07
N ILE A 444 -0.33 4.56 1.99
CA ILE A 444 -0.54 3.16 2.40
C ILE A 444 -1.89 3.00 3.10
N LEU A 445 -2.24 3.86 4.06
CA LEU A 445 -3.53 3.85 4.76
C LEU A 445 -4.70 3.93 3.77
N GLU A 446 -4.60 4.83 2.78
CA GLU A 446 -5.62 5.02 1.76
C GLU A 446 -5.73 3.80 0.84
N SER A 447 -4.59 3.26 0.39
CA SER A 447 -4.53 2.04 -0.42
C SER A 447 -5.11 0.82 0.28
N LEU A 448 -4.96 0.74 1.61
CA LEU A 448 -5.51 -0.32 2.46
C LEU A 448 -6.95 -0.05 2.93
N THR A 449 -7.58 1.05 2.50
CA THR A 449 -8.94 1.44 2.88
C THR A 449 -9.13 1.70 4.38
N LEU A 450 -8.07 2.11 5.07
CA LEU A 450 -8.07 2.35 6.53
C LEU A 450 -8.38 3.80 6.89
N GLY A 451 -8.05 4.73 6.01
CA GLY A 451 -8.26 6.16 6.18
C GLY A 451 -7.31 6.96 5.31
N LYS A 452 -7.44 8.28 5.34
CA LYS A 452 -6.65 9.22 4.54
C LYS A 452 -6.20 10.40 5.38
N LEU A 453 -5.26 11.18 4.86
CA LEU A 453 -4.82 12.42 5.49
C LEU A 453 -6.00 13.40 5.62
N PRO A 454 -6.25 13.99 6.80
CA PRO A 454 -7.27 15.03 6.96
C PRO A 454 -6.88 16.28 6.17
N SER A 455 -7.41 16.40 4.95
CA SER A 455 -7.12 17.51 4.05
C SER A 455 -8.42 18.15 3.56
N SER A 456 -8.48 19.48 3.62
CA SER A 456 -9.54 20.24 2.97
C SER A 456 -9.39 20.29 1.44
N LEU A 457 -8.21 19.93 0.92
CA LEU A 457 -7.88 19.95 -0.49
C LEU A 457 -7.97 18.52 -1.05
N LYS A 458 -8.98 18.28 -1.88
CA LYS A 458 -9.05 17.13 -2.77
C LYS A 458 -8.03 17.36 -3.90
N GLY A 459 -7.02 16.50 -4.00
CA GLY A 459 -5.97 16.63 -5.01
C GLY A 459 -6.48 16.43 -6.44
N ILE A 460 -5.58 16.56 -7.43
CA ILE A 460 -5.88 16.35 -8.87
C ILE A 460 -6.45 14.96 -9.17
N GLY A 461 -6.24 13.97 -8.28
CA GLY A 461 -6.79 12.62 -8.40
C GLY A 461 -8.31 12.54 -8.32
N THR A 462 -9.00 13.62 -7.91
CA THR A 462 -10.48 13.71 -8.00
C THR A 462 -10.96 14.24 -9.35
N MET A 463 -10.06 14.86 -10.12
CA MET A 463 -10.38 15.47 -11.40
C MET A 463 -10.50 14.41 -12.51
N ARG A 464 -11.37 14.66 -13.50
CA ARG A 464 -11.64 13.80 -14.66
C ARG A 464 -11.22 14.48 -15.95
N ILE A 465 -10.83 13.70 -16.95
CA ILE A 465 -10.53 14.24 -18.27
C ILE A 465 -11.83 14.77 -18.90
N ALA A 466 -11.81 16.01 -19.38
CA ALA A 466 -12.97 16.62 -20.03
C ALA A 466 -13.37 15.86 -21.30
N THR A 467 -14.66 15.63 -21.49
CA THR A 467 -15.19 15.16 -22.78
C THR A 467 -14.99 16.22 -23.85
N SER A 468 -15.01 15.85 -25.13
CA SER A 468 -14.85 16.79 -26.24
C SER A 468 -15.87 17.94 -26.21
N ALA A 469 -17.12 17.66 -25.80
CA ALA A 469 -18.16 18.67 -25.67
C ALA A 469 -17.87 19.65 -24.50
N GLN A 470 -17.44 19.13 -23.34
CA GLN A 470 -17.07 19.95 -22.19
C GLN A 470 -15.80 20.78 -22.44
N ARG A 471 -14.86 20.25 -23.22
CA ARG A 471 -13.66 20.96 -23.68
C ARG A 471 -14.06 22.20 -24.49
N THR A 472 -14.92 22.05 -25.49
CA THR A 472 -15.39 23.16 -26.34
C THR A 472 -16.18 24.19 -25.53
N GLU A 473 -17.03 23.73 -24.61
CA GLU A 473 -17.84 24.63 -23.76
C GLU A 473 -16.98 25.49 -22.81
N GLN A 474 -15.90 24.93 -22.27
CA GLN A 474 -15.09 25.59 -21.25
C GLN A 474 -13.91 26.38 -21.78
N LEU A 475 -13.39 25.99 -22.95
CA LEU A 475 -12.23 26.64 -23.58
C LEU A 475 -12.61 27.59 -24.73
N GLY A 476 -13.84 27.46 -25.25
CA GLY A 476 -14.29 28.07 -26.50
C GLY A 476 -13.60 27.44 -27.72
N ASP A 477 -14.13 27.70 -28.93
CA ASP A 477 -13.62 27.11 -30.18
C ASP A 477 -12.13 27.42 -30.46
N ASP A 478 -11.60 28.52 -29.89
CA ASP A 478 -10.21 28.98 -30.07
C ASP A 478 -9.25 28.52 -28.95
N GLU A 479 -9.71 27.73 -27.97
CA GLU A 479 -8.97 27.25 -26.79
C GLU A 479 -8.30 28.33 -25.90
N LYS A 480 -8.75 29.59 -26.00
CA LYS A 480 -8.14 30.76 -25.32
C LYS A 480 -8.92 31.28 -24.11
N LYS A 481 -10.16 30.85 -23.90
CA LYS A 481 -10.96 31.27 -22.74
C LYS A 481 -10.83 30.22 -21.65
N TRP A 482 -10.64 30.62 -20.40
CA TRP A 482 -10.52 29.69 -19.28
C TRP A 482 -11.62 30.00 -18.27
N ASP A 483 -12.72 29.25 -18.31
CA ASP A 483 -13.73 29.32 -17.25
C ASP A 483 -13.31 28.47 -16.06
N THR A 484 -12.42 29.02 -15.23
CA THR A 484 -11.90 28.37 -14.03
C THR A 484 -13.00 27.96 -13.05
N LYS A 485 -14.15 28.64 -13.03
CA LYS A 485 -15.27 28.26 -12.17
C LYS A 485 -15.93 26.98 -12.63
N LYS A 486 -16.17 26.82 -13.94
CA LYS A 486 -16.71 25.57 -14.51
C LYS A 486 -15.71 24.42 -14.43
N ILE A 487 -14.42 24.68 -14.66
CA ILE A 487 -13.36 23.66 -14.53
C ILE A 487 -13.31 23.10 -13.11
N ILE A 488 -13.39 23.98 -12.11
CA ILE A 488 -13.48 23.59 -10.69
C ILE A 488 -14.81 22.86 -10.48
N GLN A 489 -15.96 23.45 -10.80
CA GLN A 489 -17.27 22.83 -10.55
C GLN A 489 -17.45 21.44 -11.18
N ASP A 490 -16.88 21.20 -12.36
CA ASP A 490 -16.97 19.92 -13.06
C ASP A 490 -15.80 18.96 -12.79
N GLU A 491 -14.91 19.34 -11.88
CA GLU A 491 -13.71 18.60 -11.48
C GLU A 491 -12.87 18.20 -12.71
N LEU A 492 -12.55 19.13 -13.62
CA LEU A 492 -11.93 18.76 -14.90
C LEU A 492 -10.41 18.92 -14.91
N PHE A 493 -9.71 17.82 -15.18
CA PHE A 493 -8.27 17.82 -15.43
C PHE A 493 -8.00 18.17 -16.89
N TYR A 494 -7.21 19.21 -17.11
CA TYR A 494 -6.83 19.66 -18.44
C TYR A 494 -5.35 19.41 -18.69
N VAL A 495 -5.04 18.67 -19.76
CA VAL A 495 -3.71 18.59 -20.34
C VAL A 495 -3.68 19.53 -21.54
N PRO A 496 -2.95 20.65 -21.48
CA PRO A 496 -2.75 21.50 -22.65
C PRO A 496 -2.17 20.65 -23.79
N LYS A 497 -2.72 20.76 -25.00
CA LYS A 497 -2.01 20.25 -26.17
C LYS A 497 -0.69 21.01 -26.24
N GLU A 498 0.43 20.30 -26.34
CA GLU A 498 1.66 20.91 -26.80
C GLU A 498 1.34 21.58 -28.14
N ASN A 499 1.59 22.88 -28.22
CA ASN A 499 1.66 23.54 -29.50
C ASN A 499 2.84 22.90 -30.23
N GLU A 500 2.57 21.95 -31.12
CA GLU A 500 3.47 21.66 -32.25
C GLU A 500 3.56 22.96 -33.05
N ASN A 501 4.46 23.85 -32.63
CA ASN A 501 5.06 25.00 -33.30
C ASN A 501 5.37 26.13 -32.30
N LYS A 502 6.63 26.19 -31.87
CA LYS A 502 7.48 27.37 -32.16
C LYS A 502 8.96 27.02 -32.07
#